data_AF-A0A9E6XZJ1-F1
#
_entry.id   AF-A0A9E6XZJ1-F1
#
_cell.length_a   1.000
_cell.length_b   1.000
_cell.length_c   1.000
_cell.angle_alpha   90.00
_cell.angle_beta   90.00
_cell.angle_gamma   90.00
#
_symmetry.space_group_name_H-M   'P 1'
#
loop_
_entity.id
_entity.type
_entity.pdbx_description
1 polymer ?
#
loop_
_entity_poly.entity_id
_entity_poly.type
_entity_poly.pdbx_seq_one_letter_code
_entity_poly.pdbx_strand_id
1 'polypeptide(L)'
;MTGPRACAYGRVIRTVRDLGAAKLLVSEQARIRHAADALLFCADVVEDAAARAAVSDIQTLCDHLVESGRWTSDRAGQLTDDVWACGPGLASVPVAAAA
;
A
#
# COMPACT_ATOMS: atom_id res chain seq x y z
N MET A 1 -16.96 -5.61 9.52
CA MET A 1 -15.56 -5.12 9.37
C MET A 1 -15.57 -3.75 8.73
N THR A 2 -15.91 -2.69 9.48
CA THR A 2 -15.99 -1.32 8.95
C THR A 2 -15.07 -0.43 9.76
N GLY A 3 -13.81 -0.34 9.33
CA GLY A 3 -12.82 0.59 9.85
C GLY A 3 -12.08 1.27 8.68
N PRO A 4 -11.49 2.46 8.87
CA PRO A 4 -10.82 3.20 7.80
C PRO A 4 -9.81 2.37 6.99
N ARG A 5 -9.05 1.49 7.67
CA ARG A 5 -8.07 0.56 7.08
C ARG A 5 -8.72 -0.46 6.15
N ALA A 6 -9.84 -1.07 6.57
CA ALA A 6 -10.57 -2.03 5.74
C ALA A 6 -11.21 -1.35 4.51
N CYS A 7 -11.65 -0.09 4.65
CA CYS A 7 -12.15 0.69 3.51
C CYS A 7 -11.03 1.01 2.51
N ALA A 8 -9.84 1.40 2.99
CA ALA A 8 -8.66 1.63 2.15
C ALA A 8 -8.25 0.35 1.41
N TYR A 9 -8.18 -0.77 2.12
CA TYR A 9 -7.93 -2.08 1.53
C TYR A 9 -8.93 -2.40 0.41
N GLY A 10 -10.22 -2.16 0.66
CA GLY A 10 -11.26 -2.33 -0.36
C GLY A 10 -11.05 -1.47 -1.61
N ARG A 11 -10.49 -0.26 -1.49
CA ARG A 11 -10.12 0.59 -2.64
C ARG A 11 -8.93 0.00 -3.39
N VAL A 12 -7.89 -0.47 -2.70
CA VAL A 12 -6.73 -1.11 -3.34
C VAL A 12 -7.17 -2.34 -4.15
N ILE A 13 -7.91 -3.26 -3.54
CA ILE A 13 -8.37 -4.49 -4.21
C ILE A 13 -9.24 -4.15 -5.43
N ARG A 14 -10.09 -3.13 -5.31
CA ARG A 14 -10.90 -2.63 -6.43
C ARG A 14 -10.03 -2.09 -7.56
N THR A 15 -9.06 -1.24 -7.26
CA THR A 15 -8.13 -0.68 -8.26
C THR A 15 -7.38 -1.78 -9.01
N VAL A 16 -6.85 -2.77 -8.29
CA VAL A 16 -6.13 -3.90 -8.90
C VAL A 16 -7.05 -4.71 -9.82
N ARG A 17 -8.28 -4.98 -9.39
CA ARG A 17 -9.28 -5.72 -10.19
C ARG A 17 -9.70 -4.95 -11.43
N ASP A 18 -10.00 -3.66 -11.28
CA ASP A 18 -10.53 -2.82 -12.36
C ASP A 18 -9.47 -2.55 -13.44
N LEU A 19 -8.19 -2.48 -13.06
CA LEU A 19 -7.06 -2.45 -14.00
C LEU A 19 -6.79 -3.81 -14.65
N GLY A 20 -6.84 -4.86 -13.84
CA GLY A 20 -6.65 -6.24 -14.26
C GLY A 20 -5.35 -6.50 -15.05
N ALA A 21 -5.34 -7.62 -15.75
CA ALA A 21 -4.18 -8.07 -16.54
C ALA A 21 -3.84 -7.15 -17.74
N ALA A 22 -4.78 -6.27 -18.14
CA ALA A 22 -4.58 -5.36 -19.26
C ALA A 22 -3.61 -4.22 -18.95
N LYS A 23 -3.47 -3.85 -17.67
CA LYS A 23 -2.63 -2.71 -17.24
C LYS A 23 -1.60 -3.10 -16.17
N LEU A 24 -1.83 -4.20 -15.46
CA LEU A 24 -0.94 -4.72 -14.44
C LEU A 24 -0.66 -6.22 -14.69
N LEU A 25 0.61 -6.58 -14.73
CA LEU A 25 1.04 -7.98 -14.77
C LEU A 25 0.59 -8.70 -13.49
N VAL A 26 0.41 -10.02 -13.57
CA VAL A 26 -0.02 -10.83 -12.43
C VAL A 26 0.91 -10.66 -11.22
N SER A 27 2.22 -10.59 -11.46
CA SER A 27 3.23 -10.32 -10.43
C SER A 27 3.09 -8.93 -9.83
N GLU A 28 2.83 -7.90 -10.63
CA GLU A 28 2.60 -6.52 -10.15
C GLU A 28 1.34 -6.46 -9.27
N GLN A 29 0.25 -7.11 -9.70
CA GLN A 29 -0.96 -7.22 -8.90
C GLN A 29 -0.72 -7.93 -7.57
N ALA A 30 0.09 -9.00 -7.56
CA ALA A 30 0.44 -9.72 -6.34
C ALA A 30 1.25 -8.85 -5.37
N ARG A 31 2.21 -8.07 -5.87
CA ARG A 31 2.99 -7.11 -5.07
C ARG A 31 2.11 -6.06 -4.41
N ILE A 32 1.18 -5.48 -5.16
CA ILE A 32 0.23 -4.48 -4.64
C ILE A 32 -0.64 -5.07 -3.52
N ARG A 33 -1.20 -6.28 -3.73
CA ARG A 33 -2.02 -6.96 -2.71
C ARG A 33 -1.21 -7.29 -1.47
N HIS A 34 0.00 -7.83 -1.64
CA HIS A 34 0.90 -8.15 -0.54
C HIS A 34 1.22 -6.93 0.32
N ALA A 35 1.51 -5.77 -0.29
CA ALA A 35 1.75 -4.53 0.46
C ALA A 35 0.52 -4.07 1.26
N ALA A 36 -0.67 -4.14 0.65
CA ALA A 36 -1.91 -3.80 1.35
C ALA A 36 -2.22 -4.78 2.50
N ASP A 37 -2.00 -6.09 2.30
CA ASP A 37 -2.17 -7.11 3.34
C ASP A 37 -1.17 -6.89 4.50
N ALA A 38 0.11 -6.71 4.18
CA ALA A 38 1.15 -6.45 5.16
C ALA A 38 0.80 -5.24 6.02
N LEU A 39 0.39 -4.12 5.39
CA LEU A 39 -0.02 -2.92 6.11
C LEU A 39 -1.33 -3.11 6.88
N LEU A 40 -2.30 -3.88 6.36
CA LEU A 40 -3.58 -4.11 7.05
C LEU A 40 -3.42 -4.84 8.38
N PHE A 41 -2.47 -5.77 8.47
CA PHE A 41 -2.18 -6.54 9.69
C PHE A 41 -1.05 -5.96 10.55
N CYS A 42 -0.29 -5.00 10.02
CA CYS A 42 0.77 -4.33 10.75
C CYS A 42 0.24 -3.51 11.94
N ALA A 43 0.89 -3.64 13.09
CA ALA A 43 0.62 -2.83 14.27
C ALA A 43 1.45 -1.53 14.29
N ASP A 44 2.71 -1.60 13.86
CA ASP A 44 3.63 -0.47 13.74
C ASP A 44 4.59 -0.71 12.56
N VAL A 45 4.56 0.20 11.58
CA VAL A 45 5.39 0.08 10.36
C VAL A 45 6.86 0.35 10.67
N VAL A 46 7.19 1.10 11.71
CA VAL A 46 8.59 1.39 12.07
C VAL A 46 9.29 0.11 12.51
N GLU A 47 8.63 -0.65 13.39
CA GLU A 47 9.16 -1.87 13.98
C GLU A 47 8.99 -3.11 13.09
N ASP A 48 8.02 -3.09 12.16
CA ASP A 48 7.77 -4.21 11.25
C ASP A 48 8.61 -4.10 9.96
N ALA A 49 9.73 -4.83 9.93
CA ALA A 49 10.61 -4.88 8.77
C ALA A 49 9.92 -5.43 7.50
N ALA A 50 8.97 -6.34 7.62
CA ALA A 50 8.25 -6.89 6.48
C ALA A 50 7.28 -5.85 5.89
N ALA A 51 6.59 -5.09 6.75
CA ALA A 51 5.77 -3.96 6.32
C ALA A 51 6.60 -2.89 5.60
N ARG A 52 7.78 -2.52 6.13
CA ARG A 52 8.69 -1.56 5.46
C ARG A 52 9.18 -2.07 4.10
N ALA A 53 9.57 -3.33 4.03
CA ALA A 53 10.00 -3.93 2.77
C ALA A 53 8.87 -3.90 1.73
N ALA A 54 7.64 -4.23 2.13
CA ALA A 54 6.49 -4.21 1.24
C ALA A 54 6.11 -2.78 0.77
N VAL A 55 6.27 -1.78 1.64
CA VAL A 55 6.11 -0.36 1.29
C VAL A 55 7.18 0.11 0.30
N SER A 56 8.44 -0.25 0.52
CA SER A 56 9.51 0.07 -0.42
C SER A 56 9.27 -0.60 -1.77
N ASP A 57 8.81 -1.85 -1.76
CA ASP A 57 8.53 -2.63 -2.97
C ASP A 57 7.41 -2.00 -3.82
N ILE A 58 6.36 -1.47 -3.19
CA ILE A 58 5.27 -0.79 -3.90
C ILE A 58 5.70 0.56 -4.46
N GLN A 59 6.54 1.31 -3.73
CA GLN A 59 7.10 2.58 -4.22
C GLN A 59 7.94 2.34 -5.48
N THR A 60 8.88 1.39 -5.44
CA THR A 60 9.69 1.02 -6.61
C THR A 60 8.84 0.54 -7.79
N LEU A 61 7.75 -0.21 -7.53
CA LEU A 61 6.84 -0.62 -8.60
C LEU A 61 6.12 0.58 -9.23
N CYS A 62 5.60 1.48 -8.42
CA CYS A 62 4.92 2.69 -8.86
C CYS A 62 5.87 3.58 -9.70
N ASP A 63 7.09 3.79 -9.23
CA ASP A 63 8.11 4.56 -9.94
C ASP A 63 8.41 3.93 -11.31
N HIS A 64 8.67 2.63 -11.34
CA HIS A 64 8.91 1.91 -12.60
C HIS A 64 7.73 1.99 -13.59
N LEU A 65 6.49 1.94 -13.09
CA LEU A 65 5.30 2.07 -13.94
C LEU A 65 5.14 3.48 -14.53
N VAL A 66 5.57 4.51 -13.80
CA VAL A 66 5.57 5.90 -14.27
C VAL A 66 6.72 6.12 -15.25
N GLU A 67 7.93 5.68 -14.91
CA GLU A 67 9.12 5.82 -15.76
C GLU A 67 8.96 5.10 -17.11
N SER A 68 8.30 3.94 -17.12
CA SER A 68 7.97 3.21 -18.35
C SER A 68 6.81 3.83 -19.16
N GLY A 69 6.20 4.91 -18.67
CA GLY A 69 5.07 5.60 -19.31
C GLY A 69 3.77 4.81 -19.29
N ARG A 70 3.71 3.69 -18.55
CA ARG A 70 2.49 2.86 -18.43
C ARG A 70 1.45 3.54 -17.56
N TRP A 71 1.89 4.30 -16.55
CA TRP A 71 1.05 4.99 -15.57
C TRP A 71 1.40 6.48 -15.51
N THR A 72 0.42 7.30 -15.10
CA THR A 72 0.67 8.70 -14.72
C THR A 72 1.13 8.77 -13.26
N SER A 73 1.90 9.79 -12.92
CA SER A 73 2.33 10.05 -11.55
C SER A 73 1.15 10.18 -10.59
N ASP A 74 0.06 10.83 -11.00
CA ASP A 74 -1.16 10.95 -10.20
C ASP A 74 -1.76 9.59 -9.86
N ARG A 75 -1.78 8.65 -10.81
CA ARG A 75 -2.32 7.30 -10.59
C ARG A 75 -1.44 6.51 -9.63
N ALA A 76 -0.13 6.62 -9.78
CA ALA A 76 0.84 5.97 -8.89
C ALA A 76 0.76 6.53 -7.47
N GLY A 77 0.62 7.85 -7.32
CA GLY A 77 0.41 8.53 -6.05
C GLY A 77 -0.86 8.05 -5.36
N GLN A 78 -2.00 8.07 -6.07
CA GLN A 78 -3.29 7.62 -5.52
C GLN A 78 -3.24 6.16 -5.02
N LEU A 79 -2.59 5.26 -5.76
CA LEU A 79 -2.43 3.87 -5.31
C LEU A 79 -1.57 3.79 -4.05
N THR A 80 -0.46 4.54 -4.02
CA THR A 80 0.47 4.54 -2.89
C THR A 80 -0.22 5.07 -1.63
N ASP A 81 -1.01 6.14 -1.75
CA ASP A 81 -1.81 6.68 -0.65
C ASP A 81 -2.86 5.69 -0.14
N ASP A 82 -3.54 4.99 -1.05
CA ASP A 82 -4.52 3.96 -0.69
C ASP A 82 -3.87 2.75 0.02
N VAL A 83 -2.68 2.34 -0.40
CA VAL A 83 -1.90 1.30 0.27
C VAL A 83 -1.46 1.78 1.66
N TRP A 84 -0.90 2.98 1.79
CA TRP A 84 -0.53 3.56 3.08
C TRP A 84 -1.70 3.66 4.06
N ALA A 85 -2.88 4.01 3.57
CA ALA A 85 -4.10 4.09 4.38
C ALA A 85 -4.60 2.72 4.91
N CYS A 86 -4.04 1.60 4.43
CA CYS A 86 -4.27 0.28 5.01
C CYS A 86 -3.52 0.11 6.34
N GLY A 87 -2.46 0.89 6.57
CA GLY A 87 -1.58 0.82 7.74
C GLY A 87 -2.21 1.34 9.03
N PRO A 88 -1.51 1.19 10.18
CA PRO A 88 -1.94 1.70 11.48
C PRO A 88 -1.99 3.24 11.56
N GLY A 89 -1.56 3.94 10.49
CA GLY A 89 -1.47 5.39 10.42
C GLY A 89 -0.29 5.94 11.23
N LEU A 90 0.16 7.15 10.88
CA LEU A 90 1.24 7.84 11.60
C LEU A 90 0.87 8.21 13.05
N ALA A 91 -0.39 8.04 13.45
CA ALA A 91 -0.91 8.42 14.77
C ALA A 91 -0.72 7.35 15.87
N SER A 92 -0.05 6.24 15.57
CA SER A 92 0.15 5.13 16.51
C SER A 92 1.54 5.09 17.13
N VAL A 93 2.12 6.26 17.46
CA VAL A 93 3.22 6.30 18.43
C VAL A 93 2.60 6.52 19.81
N PRO A 94 2.57 5.53 20.72
CA PRO A 94 2.32 5.83 22.12
C PRO A 94 3.48 6.72 22.59
N VAL A 95 3.19 7.97 22.93
CA VAL A 95 4.13 8.79 23.69
C VAL A 95 4.39 8.02 24.99
N ALA A 96 5.57 7.42 25.11
CA ALA A 96 5.98 6.79 26.35
C ALA A 96 5.96 7.89 27.42
N ALA A 97 5.03 7.78 28.37
CA ALA A 97 5.07 8.55 29.58
C ALA A 97 6.35 8.14 30.32
N ALA A 98 7.39 8.97 30.23
CA ALA A 98 8.56 8.87 31.08
C ALA A 98 8.12 9.17 32.52
N ALA A 99 8.25 8.16 33.38
CA ALA A 99 8.12 8.25 34.83
C ALA A 99 9.42 8.76 35.46
#